data_AF-A0A6L5GAY4-F1
#
_entry.id   AF-A0A6L5GAY4-F1
#
_cell.length_a   1.000
_cell.length_b   1.000
_cell.length_c   1.000
_cell.angle_alpha   90.00
_cell.angle_beta   90.00
_cell.angle_gamma   90.00
#
_symmetry.space_group_name_H-M   'P 1'
#
loop_
_entity.id
_entity.type
_entity.pdbx_description
1 polymer ?
#
loop_
_entity_poly.entity_id
_entity_poly.type
_entity_poly.pdbx_seq_one_letter_code
_entity_poly.pdbx_strand_id
1 'polypeptide(L)'
;MKQPQRSRAVQWHLTADGSAVQAYPKALDHVDPKQEAPKGLKYIRYATTRRLALADLYAFEEAVDKTVARDSRMSSAAALTGVIGLAAMIVCWIVLPAIGVDGGWTQILRIAAIPVLVVGIAGVMFTPGLTARSIDGLRAEAGLDVSTLEVLKEPDALALLHAPGTVSGPGIAGG
;
A
#
# COMPACT_ATOMS: atom_id res chain seq x y z
N MET A 1 25.76 -14.31 -2.56
CA MET A 1 24.95 -13.15 -2.98
C MET A 1 23.73 -13.09 -2.08
N LYS A 2 23.62 -12.06 -1.21
CA LYS A 2 22.46 -11.91 -0.33
C LYS A 2 21.29 -11.41 -1.17
N GLN A 3 20.25 -12.24 -1.36
CA GLN A 3 19.01 -11.77 -1.95
C GLN A 3 18.44 -10.66 -1.05
N PRO A 4 17.95 -9.55 -1.64
CA PRO A 4 17.29 -8.52 -0.86
C PRO A 4 16.14 -9.16 -0.11
N GLN A 5 16.13 -8.95 1.21
CA GLN A 5 15.09 -9.41 2.12
C GLN A 5 13.79 -8.74 1.66
N ARG A 6 13.00 -9.44 0.84
CA ARG A 6 11.75 -8.93 0.28
C ARG A 6 10.79 -8.62 1.41
N SER A 7 10.36 -7.36 1.48
CA SER A 7 9.42 -6.84 2.48
C SER A 7 8.07 -7.53 2.46
N ARG A 8 7.68 -8.08 1.31
CA ARG A 8 6.46 -8.84 1.13
C ARG A 8 6.76 -10.30 0.79
N ALA A 9 6.32 -11.21 1.65
CA ALA A 9 6.40 -12.64 1.44
C ALA A 9 5.37 -13.06 0.37
N VAL A 10 5.66 -12.78 -0.90
CA VAL A 10 4.77 -13.09 -2.04
C VAL A 10 5.49 -14.02 -3.02
N GLN A 11 4.78 -15.05 -3.46
CA GLN A 11 5.20 -15.94 -4.53
C GLN A 11 4.27 -15.78 -5.73
N TRP A 12 4.87 -15.61 -6.90
CA TRP A 12 4.14 -15.55 -8.15
C TRP A 12 4.24 -16.87 -8.88
N HIS A 13 3.16 -17.22 -9.56
CA HIS A 13 3.06 -18.41 -10.40
C HIS A 13 2.45 -18.01 -11.74
N LEU A 14 3.03 -18.48 -12.84
CA LEU A 14 2.46 -18.35 -14.18
C LEU A 14 1.86 -19.69 -14.57
N THR A 15 0.55 -19.74 -14.70
CA THR A 15 -0.18 -20.97 -15.05
C THR A 15 -0.09 -21.24 -16.55
N ALA A 16 -0.29 -22.50 -16.94
CA ALA A 16 -0.22 -22.92 -18.35
C ALA A 16 -1.25 -22.24 -19.27
N ASP A 17 -2.36 -21.76 -18.70
CA ASP A 17 -3.38 -20.98 -19.40
C ASP A 17 -2.97 -19.50 -19.62
N GLY A 18 -1.78 -19.09 -19.18
CA GLY A 18 -1.25 -17.74 -19.33
C GLY A 18 -1.65 -16.78 -18.21
N SER A 19 -2.38 -17.24 -17.18
CA SER A 19 -2.75 -16.41 -16.03
C SER A 19 -1.59 -16.24 -15.05
N ALA A 20 -1.64 -15.17 -14.26
CA ALA A 20 -0.71 -14.97 -13.14
C ALA A 20 -1.45 -15.22 -11.82
N VAL A 21 -0.88 -16.09 -10.97
CA VAL A 21 -1.39 -16.37 -9.63
C VAL A 21 -0.41 -15.83 -8.60
N GLN A 22 -0.90 -14.95 -7.74
CA GLN A 22 -0.18 -14.39 -6.61
C GLN A 22 -0.56 -15.17 -5.35
N ALA A 23 0.43 -15.77 -4.68
CA ALA A 23 0.29 -16.40 -3.39
C ALA A 23 0.91 -15.51 -2.30
N TYR A 24 0.20 -15.28 -1.20
CA TYR A 24 0.74 -14.53 -0.06
C TYR A 24 0.12 -15.02 1.26
N PRO A 25 0.81 -14.87 2.41
CA PRO A 25 0.28 -15.19 3.73
C PRO A 25 -1.05 -14.48 4.00
N LYS A 26 -2.08 -15.23 4.40
CA LYS A 26 -3.39 -14.67 4.80
C LYS A 26 -3.24 -13.63 5.94
N ALA A 27 -2.21 -13.77 6.77
CA ALA A 27 -1.83 -12.80 7.79
C ALA A 27 -1.58 -11.37 7.28
N LEU A 28 -1.19 -11.21 6.02
CA LEU A 28 -0.91 -9.90 5.39
C LEU A 28 -2.15 -9.27 4.74
N ASP A 29 -3.31 -9.96 4.76
CA ASP A 29 -4.58 -9.51 4.18
C ASP A 29 -5.45 -8.71 5.17
N HIS A 30 -4.99 -8.59 6.42
CA HIS A 30 -5.81 -8.09 7.51
C HIS A 30 -5.92 -6.57 7.51
N VAL A 31 -7.16 -6.10 7.25
CA VAL A 31 -7.57 -4.69 7.34
C VAL A 31 -7.71 -4.24 8.80
N ASP A 32 -7.96 -5.17 9.73
CA ASP A 32 -8.06 -4.88 11.17
C ASP A 32 -6.84 -5.42 11.92
N PRO A 33 -5.94 -4.56 12.43
CA PRO A 33 -4.74 -4.97 13.16
C PRO A 33 -5.04 -5.65 14.51
N LYS A 34 -6.31 -5.69 14.95
CA LYS A 34 -6.74 -6.34 16.20
C LYS A 34 -7.25 -7.77 16.01
N GLN A 35 -7.46 -8.23 14.78
CA GLN A 35 -7.86 -9.61 14.52
C GLN A 35 -6.63 -10.52 14.43
N GLU A 36 -6.73 -11.70 15.05
CA GLU A 36 -5.71 -12.73 14.92
C GLU A 36 -5.54 -13.12 13.45
N ALA A 37 -4.30 -13.13 12.98
CA ALA A 37 -3.97 -13.41 11.60
C ALA A 37 -4.35 -14.86 11.21
N PRO A 38 -5.22 -15.09 10.21
CA PRO A 38 -5.58 -16.41 9.75
C PRO A 38 -4.35 -17.10 9.20
N LYS A 39 -4.19 -18.37 9.57
CA LYS A 39 -3.12 -19.24 9.11
C LYS A 39 -3.37 -19.68 7.66
N GLY A 40 -2.31 -19.81 6.88
CA GLY A 40 -2.34 -20.30 5.48
C GLY A 40 -2.08 -19.23 4.42
N LEU A 41 -2.22 -19.61 3.15
CA LEU A 41 -1.94 -18.77 1.98
C LEU A 41 -3.24 -18.34 1.29
N LYS A 42 -3.28 -17.08 0.84
CA LYS A 42 -4.31 -16.53 -0.03
C LYS A 42 -3.77 -16.50 -1.45
N TYR A 43 -4.60 -16.93 -2.39
CA TYR A 43 -4.27 -17.00 -3.81
C TYR A 43 -5.16 -16.04 -4.57
N ILE A 44 -4.55 -15.16 -5.35
CA ILE A 44 -5.26 -14.26 -6.26
C ILE A 44 -4.81 -14.57 -7.67
N ARG A 45 -5.78 -14.83 -8.55
CA ARG A 45 -5.56 -14.99 -9.97
C ARG A 45 -5.83 -13.67 -10.68
N TYR A 46 -4.97 -13.37 -11.63
CA TYR A 46 -5.07 -12.26 -12.55
C TYR A 46 -5.03 -12.81 -13.97
N ALA A 47 -5.96 -12.36 -14.82
CA ALA A 47 -5.76 -12.52 -16.26
C ALA A 47 -4.60 -11.62 -16.71
N THR A 48 -3.91 -12.03 -17.76
CA THR A 48 -2.80 -11.27 -18.34
C THR A 48 -3.22 -10.69 -19.68
N THR A 49 -2.84 -9.45 -19.95
CA THR A 49 -3.11 -8.78 -21.24
C THR A 49 -2.01 -9.04 -22.27
N ARG A 50 -0.86 -9.58 -21.82
CA ARG A 50 0.29 -9.96 -22.65
C ARG A 50 1.01 -11.16 -22.05
N ARG A 51 1.92 -11.77 -22.81
CA ARG A 51 2.84 -12.77 -22.26
C ARG A 51 3.75 -12.12 -21.22
N LEU A 52 3.78 -12.68 -20.02
CA LEU A 52 4.58 -12.17 -18.90
C LEU A 52 5.66 -13.18 -18.51
N ALA A 53 6.80 -12.67 -18.08
CA ALA A 53 7.81 -13.46 -17.38
C ALA A 53 7.67 -13.27 -15.86
N LEU A 54 8.12 -14.25 -15.09
CA LEU A 54 8.19 -14.12 -13.62
C LEU A 54 9.01 -12.90 -13.19
N ALA A 55 10.03 -12.52 -13.98
CA ALA A 55 10.83 -11.32 -13.72
C ALA A 55 9.98 -10.03 -13.76
N ASP A 56 9.01 -9.93 -14.68
CA ASP A 56 8.13 -8.77 -14.81
C ASP A 56 7.21 -8.63 -13.60
N LEU A 57 6.69 -9.76 -13.10
CA LEU A 57 5.85 -9.79 -11.89
C LEU A 57 6.62 -9.37 -10.64
N TYR A 58 7.88 -9.76 -10.53
CA TYR A 58 8.73 -9.32 -9.42
C TYR A 58 9.20 -7.87 -9.55
N ALA A 59 9.44 -7.38 -10.77
CA ALA A 59 9.70 -5.97 -11.00
C ALA A 59 8.48 -5.10 -10.64
N PHE A 60 7.27 -5.60 -10.91
CA PHE A 60 6.02 -4.99 -10.47
C PHE A 60 5.93 -4.92 -8.93
N GLU A 61 6.18 -6.02 -8.22
CA GLU A 61 6.18 -5.99 -6.73
C GLU A 61 7.19 -4.98 -6.17
N GLU A 62 8.38 -4.88 -6.77
CA GLU A 62 9.38 -3.89 -6.35
C GLU A 62 8.92 -2.44 -6.61
N ALA A 63 8.24 -2.19 -7.73
CA ALA A 63 7.65 -0.90 -8.04
C ALA A 63 6.50 -0.55 -7.07
N VAL A 64 5.67 -1.54 -6.70
CA VAL A 64 4.61 -1.38 -5.70
C VAL A 64 5.21 -1.10 -4.34
N ASP A 65 6.19 -1.89 -3.87
CA ASP A 65 6.86 -1.69 -2.58
C ASP A 65 7.50 -0.30 -2.51
N LYS A 66 8.13 0.15 -3.60
CA LYS A 66 8.71 1.51 -3.68
C LYS A 66 7.64 2.60 -3.59
N THR A 67 6.48 2.38 -4.22
CA THR A 67 5.35 3.32 -4.20
C THR A 67 4.72 3.38 -2.81
N VAL A 68 4.45 2.22 -2.20
CA VAL A 68 3.92 2.11 -0.84
C VAL A 68 4.90 2.71 0.19
N ALA A 69 6.21 2.45 0.07
CA ALA A 69 7.21 3.03 0.97
C ALA A 69 7.30 4.56 0.83
N ARG A 70 7.18 5.08 -0.40
CA ARG A 70 7.13 6.53 -0.65
C ARG A 70 5.87 7.15 -0.06
N ASP A 71 4.72 6.50 -0.24
CA ASP A 71 3.43 6.99 0.24
C ASP A 71 3.31 6.89 1.75
N SER A 72 3.88 5.87 2.38
CA SER A 72 3.99 5.78 3.84
C SER A 72 4.79 6.96 4.41
N ARG A 73 5.89 7.34 3.76
CA ARG A 73 6.66 8.54 4.14
C ARG A 73 5.88 9.83 3.93
N MET A 74 5.14 9.95 2.81
CA MET A 74 4.32 11.13 2.53
C MET A 74 3.13 11.24 3.49
N SER A 75 2.44 10.15 3.77
CA SER A 75 1.35 10.08 4.74
C SER A 75 1.84 10.38 6.15
N SER A 76 3.01 9.86 6.54
CA SER A 76 3.64 10.18 7.83
C SER A 76 4.00 11.66 7.92
N ALA A 77 4.59 12.24 6.87
CA ALA A 77 4.90 13.67 6.82
C ALA A 77 3.63 14.55 6.84
N ALA A 78 2.57 14.15 6.13
CA ALA A 78 1.28 14.85 6.15
C ALA A 78 0.62 14.79 7.53
N ALA A 79 0.65 13.63 8.19
CA ALA A 79 0.17 13.48 9.56
C ALA A 79 0.97 14.35 10.54
N LEU A 80 2.30 14.37 10.42
CA LEU A 80 3.18 15.21 11.24
C LEU A 80 2.91 16.70 11.02
N THR A 81 2.66 17.11 9.78
CA THR A 81 2.27 18.47 9.42
C THR A 81 0.90 18.83 10.03
N GLY A 82 -0.05 17.90 10.01
CA GLY A 82 -1.34 18.06 10.67
C GLY A 82 -1.22 18.21 12.20
N VAL A 83 -0.37 17.40 12.84
CA VAL A 83 -0.09 17.48 14.29
C VAL A 83 0.58 18.81 14.64
N ILE A 84 1.56 19.26 13.85
CA ILE A 84 2.21 20.56 14.05
C ILE A 84 1.21 21.70 13.87
N GLY A 85 0.35 21.64 12.84
CA GLY A 85 -0.71 22.63 12.61
C GLY A 85 -1.69 22.70 13.78
N LEU A 86 -2.10 21.54 14.33
CA LEU A 86 -2.96 21.46 15.50
C LEU A 86 -2.27 22.06 16.75
N ALA A 87 -1.00 21.73 16.99
CA ALA A 87 -0.24 22.27 18.10
C ALA A 87 -0.07 23.80 17.98
N ALA A 88 0.22 24.30 16.77
CA ALA A 88 0.31 25.74 16.49
C ALA A 88 -1.03 26.44 16.71
N MET A 89 -2.15 25.83 16.32
CA MET A 89 -3.50 26.32 16.65
C MET A 89 -3.70 26.44 18.15
N ILE A 90 -3.42 25.38 18.92
CA ILE A 90 -3.57 25.37 20.38
C ILE A 90 -2.73 26.49 21.01
N VAL A 91 -1.47 26.65 20.59
CA VAL A 91 -0.60 27.70 21.13
C VAL A 91 -1.13 29.11 20.77
N CYS A 92 -1.61 29.33 19.55
CA CYS A 92 -2.11 30.63 19.10
C CYS A 92 -3.47 31.03 19.67
N TRP A 93 -4.35 30.07 19.89
CA TRP A 93 -5.72 30.31 20.36
C TRP A 93 -5.89 30.17 21.86
N ILE A 94 -5.05 29.38 22.54
CA ILE A 94 -5.20 29.09 23.97
C ILE A 94 -4.04 29.68 24.76
N VAL A 95 -2.79 29.38 24.38
CA VAL A 95 -1.62 29.75 25.20
C VAL A 95 -1.29 31.23 25.10
N LEU A 96 -1.15 31.77 23.88
CA LEU A 96 -0.81 33.18 23.62
C LEU A 96 -1.80 34.19 24.22
N PRO A 97 -3.13 34.03 24.06
CA PRO A 97 -4.09 34.91 24.75
C PRO A 97 -4.10 34.71 26.27
N ALA A 98 -3.86 33.49 26.78
CA ALA A 98 -3.79 33.24 28.23
C ALA A 98 -2.60 33.95 28.92
N ILE A 99 -1.52 34.21 28.19
CA ILE A 99 -0.37 34.99 28.68
C ILE A 99 -0.45 36.49 28.34
N GLY A 100 -1.59 36.96 27.83
CA GLY A 100 -1.85 38.38 27.53
C GLY A 100 -1.16 38.92 26.27
N VAL A 101 -0.70 38.04 25.38
CA VAL A 101 -0.07 38.41 24.11
C VAL A 101 -1.16 38.45 23.02
N ASP A 102 -1.89 39.55 22.97
CA ASP A 102 -2.90 39.82 21.93
C ASP A 102 -2.47 41.05 21.12
N GLY A 103 -1.79 40.82 20.00
CA GLY A 103 -1.36 41.86 19.06
C GLY A 103 -1.56 41.42 17.61
N GLY A 104 -1.39 42.33 16.63
CA GLY A 104 -1.63 42.02 15.21
C GLY A 104 -0.87 40.78 14.69
N TRP A 105 0.31 40.48 15.27
CA TRP A 105 1.09 39.28 14.97
C TRP A 105 0.42 37.96 15.36
N THR A 106 -0.33 37.90 16.47
CA THR A 106 -1.05 36.67 16.86
C THR A 106 -2.25 36.41 15.97
N GLN A 107 -2.88 37.47 15.43
CA GLN A 107 -3.97 37.34 14.47
C GLN A 107 -3.49 36.81 13.11
N ILE A 108 -2.31 37.24 12.65
CA ILE A 108 -1.65 36.70 11.44
C ILE A 108 -1.29 35.22 11.63
N LEU A 109 -0.73 34.84 12.78
CA LEU A 109 -0.39 33.45 13.08
C LEU A 109 -1.63 32.54 13.12
N ARG A 110 -2.74 33.02 13.70
CA ARG A 110 -4.02 32.30 13.73
C ARG A 110 -4.53 32.04 12.31
N ILE A 111 -4.55 33.05 11.45
CA ILE A 111 -5.00 32.91 10.06
C ILE A 111 -4.08 31.99 9.26
N ALA A 112 -2.76 32.05 9.48
CA ALA A 112 -1.78 31.20 8.80
C ALA A 112 -1.85 29.72 9.23
N ALA A 113 -2.30 29.42 10.44
CA ALA A 113 -2.43 28.04 10.93
C ALA A 113 -3.55 27.25 10.23
N ILE A 114 -4.61 27.92 9.77
CA ILE A 114 -5.76 27.31 9.07
C ILE A 114 -5.33 26.58 7.78
N PRO A 115 -4.64 27.22 6.80
CA PRO A 115 -4.23 26.54 5.58
C PRO A 115 -3.24 25.40 5.86
N VAL A 116 -2.36 25.51 6.86
CA VAL A 116 -1.47 24.42 7.26
C VAL A 116 -2.25 23.19 7.72
N LEU A 117 -3.30 23.41 8.52
CA LEU A 117 -4.17 22.35 9.03
C LEU A 117 -5.02 21.72 7.91
N VAL A 118 -5.53 22.54 6.98
CA VAL A 118 -6.25 22.06 5.78
C VAL A 118 -5.34 21.19 4.91
N VAL A 119 -4.09 21.60 4.67
CA VAL A 119 -3.13 20.81 3.90
C VAL A 119 -2.81 19.49 4.61
N GLY A 120 -2.66 19.49 5.93
CA GLY A 120 -2.44 18.27 6.71
C GLY A 120 -3.61 17.28 6.60
N ILE A 121 -4.85 17.75 6.77
CA ILE A 121 -6.06 16.91 6.66
C ILE A 121 -6.25 16.41 5.24
N ALA A 122 -6.13 17.29 4.24
CA ALA A 122 -6.27 16.91 2.84
C ALA A 122 -5.20 15.86 2.45
N GLY A 123 -3.96 16.05 2.89
CA GLY A 123 -2.89 15.07 2.67
C GLY A 123 -3.27 13.68 3.21
N VAL A 124 -3.76 13.58 4.45
CA VAL A 124 -4.16 12.29 5.04
C VAL A 124 -5.38 11.68 4.33
N MET A 125 -6.35 12.50 3.92
CA MET A 125 -7.61 12.02 3.34
C MET A 125 -7.47 11.59 1.87
N PHE A 126 -6.64 12.26 1.08
CA PHE A 126 -6.50 12.00 -0.36
C PHE A 126 -5.37 11.02 -0.73
N THR A 127 -4.36 10.85 0.12
CA THR A 127 -3.24 9.93 -0.16
C THR A 127 -3.68 8.49 -0.45
N PRO A 128 -4.59 7.86 0.33
CA PRO A 128 -5.00 6.47 0.10
C PRO A 128 -5.61 6.23 -1.28
N GLY A 129 -6.43 7.17 -1.77
CA GLY A 129 -7.09 7.07 -3.07
C GLY A 129 -6.12 7.27 -4.25
N LEU A 130 -5.10 8.12 -4.07
CA LEU A 130 -4.04 8.31 -5.06
C LEU A 130 -3.13 7.08 -5.14
N THR A 131 -2.79 6.48 -4.00
CA THR A 131 -2.02 5.24 -3.93
C THR A 131 -2.75 4.10 -4.64
N ALA A 132 -4.05 3.91 -4.39
CA ALA A 132 -4.84 2.86 -5.05
C ALA A 132 -4.81 3.00 -6.59
N ARG A 133 -5.03 4.21 -7.11
CA ARG A 133 -4.94 4.49 -8.55
C ARG A 133 -3.54 4.25 -9.13
N SER A 134 -2.50 4.61 -8.38
CA SER A 134 -1.11 4.39 -8.83
C SER A 134 -0.79 2.90 -8.92
N ILE A 135 -1.26 2.09 -7.97
CA ILE A 135 -1.08 0.63 -7.97
C ILE A 135 -1.87 0.01 -9.13
N ASP A 136 -3.09 0.47 -9.41
CA ASP A 136 -3.87 -0.01 -10.55
C ASP A 136 -3.20 0.34 -11.90
N GLY A 137 -2.59 1.51 -12.00
CA GLY A 137 -1.75 1.89 -13.14
C GLY A 137 -0.54 0.94 -13.30
N LEU A 138 0.19 0.68 -12.21
CA LEU A 138 1.31 -0.26 -12.21
C LEU A 138 0.89 -1.69 -12.60
N ARG A 139 -0.30 -2.14 -12.16
CA ARG A 139 -0.86 -3.45 -12.56
C ARG A 139 -1.12 -3.50 -14.05
N ALA A 140 -1.76 -2.46 -14.61
CA ALA A 140 -2.02 -2.38 -16.05
C ALA A 140 -0.71 -2.34 -16.86
N GLU A 141 0.30 -1.58 -16.42
CA GLU A 141 1.63 -1.53 -17.05
C GLU A 141 2.39 -2.86 -16.97
N ALA A 142 2.23 -3.57 -15.85
CA ALA A 142 2.74 -4.92 -15.66
C ALA A 142 2.00 -5.95 -16.52
N GLY A 143 0.91 -5.59 -17.19
CA GLY A 143 0.13 -6.48 -18.04
C GLY A 143 -0.85 -7.37 -17.26
N LEU A 144 -1.16 -7.02 -16.02
CA LEU A 144 -2.19 -7.67 -15.20
C LEU A 144 -3.54 -6.97 -15.43
N ASP A 145 -4.57 -7.73 -15.77
CA ASP A 145 -5.91 -7.20 -15.93
C ASP A 145 -6.58 -7.04 -14.56
N VAL A 146 -6.67 -5.80 -14.11
CA VAL A 146 -7.27 -5.41 -12.82
C VAL A 146 -8.77 -5.70 -12.75
N SER A 147 -9.45 -5.81 -13.89
CA SER A 147 -10.89 -6.05 -13.96
C SER A 147 -11.28 -7.52 -13.72
N THR A 148 -10.32 -8.43 -13.75
CA THR A 148 -10.53 -9.89 -13.67
C THR A 148 -9.88 -10.51 -12.43
N LEU A 149 -9.77 -9.73 -11.35
CA LEU A 149 -9.19 -10.20 -10.10
C LEU A 149 -10.09 -11.28 -9.47
N GLU A 150 -9.59 -12.51 -9.42
CA GLU A 150 -10.31 -13.66 -8.87
C GLU A 150 -9.60 -14.18 -7.62
N VAL A 151 -10.30 -14.20 -6.48
CA VAL A 151 -9.77 -14.82 -5.26
C VAL A 151 -10.03 -16.32 -5.33
N LEU A 152 -8.96 -17.10 -5.45
CA LEU A 152 -9.04 -18.56 -5.54
C LEU A 152 -9.13 -19.18 -4.15
N LYS A 153 -9.95 -20.23 -4.02
CA LYS A 153 -9.89 -21.12 -2.86
C LYS A 153 -8.62 -21.94 -2.94
N GLU A 154 -8.06 -22.26 -1.78
CA GLU A 154 -6.83 -23.02 -1.62
C GLU A 154 -6.76 -24.34 -2.43
N PRO A 155 -7.79 -25.22 -2.46
CA PRO A 155 -7.76 -26.43 -3.29
C PRO A 155 -7.72 -26.12 -4.79
N ASP A 156 -8.46 -25.11 -5.25
CA ASP A 156 -8.52 -24.73 -6.67
C ASP A 156 -7.20 -24.09 -7.12
N ALA A 157 -6.60 -23.28 -6.24
CA ALA A 157 -5.28 -22.72 -6.46
C ALA A 157 -4.22 -23.83 -6.56
N LEU A 158 -4.20 -24.77 -5.62
CA LEU A 158 -3.25 -25.89 -5.65
C LEU A 158 -3.41 -26.74 -6.92
N ALA A 159 -4.65 -26.99 -7.38
CA ALA A 159 -4.89 -27.70 -8.63
C ALA A 159 -4.26 -26.97 -9.84
N LEU A 160 -4.35 -25.64 -9.90
CA LEU A 160 -3.71 -24.82 -10.93
C LEU A 160 -2.18 -24.79 -10.80
N LEU A 161 -1.67 -24.78 -9.57
CA LEU A 161 -0.23 -24.75 -9.29
C LEU A 161 0.46 -26.08 -9.62
N HIS A 162 -0.24 -27.20 -9.41
CA HIS A 162 0.26 -28.53 -9.76
C HIS A 162 0.00 -28.93 -11.22
N ALA A 163 -0.70 -28.09 -11.99
CA ALA A 163 -0.93 -28.34 -13.40
C ALA A 163 0.40 -28.33 -14.19
N PRO A 164 0.59 -29.26 -15.15
CA PRO A 164 1.79 -29.30 -15.97
C PRO A 164 1.90 -28.02 -16.81
N GLY A 165 3.09 -27.40 -16.80
CA GLY A 165 3.36 -26.13 -17.50
C GLY A 165 3.28 -24.88 -16.62
N THR A 166 2.89 -25.01 -15.35
CA THR A 166 2.93 -23.89 -14.39
C THR A 166 4.36 -23.61 -13.94
N VAL A 167 4.80 -22.35 -14.07
CA VAL A 167 6.12 -21.90 -13.63
C VAL A 167 5.97 -21.12 -12.33
N SER A 168 6.61 -21.60 -11.26
CA SER A 168 6.54 -20.97 -9.94
C SER A 168 7.81 -20.18 -9.64
N GLY A 169 7.65 -18.99 -9.06
CA GLY A 169 8.75 -18.22 -8.50
C GLY A 169 9.27 -18.82 -7.19
N PRO A 170 10.29 -18.19 -6.56
CA PRO A 170 10.83 -18.62 -5.28
C PRO A 170 9.75 -18.86 -4.23
N GLY A 171 9.83 -20.01 -3.55
CA GLY A 171 8.89 -20.41 -2.51
C GLY A 171 8.85 -19.42 -1.35
N ILE A 172 7.65 -19.16 -0.85
CA ILE A 172 7.45 -18.52 0.45
C ILE A 172 7.57 -19.61 1.51
N ALA A 173 8.45 -19.46 2.49
CA ALA A 173 8.44 -20.33 3.66
C ALA A 173 7.14 -20.06 4.44
N GLY A 174 6.14 -20.93 4.26
CA GLY A 174 4.98 -20.97 5.15
C GLY A 174 5.46 -21.39 6.53
N GLY A 175 5.44 -20.46 7.48
CA GLY A 175 5.59 -20.75 8.91
C GLY A 175 4.32 -21.33 9.49
#